data_AF-A0A7Y7C392-F1
#
_entry.id   AF-A0A7Y7C392-F1
#
_cell.length_a   1.000
_cell.length_b   1.000
_cell.length_c   1.000
_cell.angle_alpha   90.00
_cell.angle_beta   90.00
_cell.angle_gamma   90.00
#
_symmetry.space_group_name_H-M   'P 1'
#
loop_
_entity.id
_entity.type
_entity.pdbx_description
1 polymer ?
#
loop_
_entity_poly.entity_id
_entity_poly.type
_entity_poly.pdbx_seq_one_letter_code
_entity_poly.pdbx_strand_id
1 'polypeptide(L)' 'MSTAPNLTPREPVGDAPAHRPELDDAPPLLGSWRNIYLLVLGTFVLFVATFWVLTEVYA' A
#
# COMPACT_ATOMS: atom_id res chain seq x y z
N MET A 1 -26.32 -55.37 9.49
CA MET A 1 -24.97 -54.82 9.22
C MET A 1 -25.15 -53.38 8.74
N SER A 2 -24.80 -52.41 9.57
CA SER A 2 -24.95 -50.98 9.29
C SER A 2 -23.57 -50.40 8.99
N THR A 3 -23.31 -50.01 7.75
CA THR A 3 -22.04 -49.39 7.33
C THR A 3 -22.19 -47.88 7.36
N ALA A 4 -21.84 -47.26 8.49
CA ALA A 4 -21.71 -45.80 8.55
C ALA A 4 -20.38 -45.38 7.88
N PRO A 5 -20.39 -44.42 6.95
CA PRO A 5 -19.17 -43.95 6.31
C PRO A 5 -18.33 -43.13 7.29
N ASN A 6 -17.01 -43.33 7.22
CA ASN A 6 -16.01 -42.69 8.07
C ASN A 6 -16.02 -41.17 7.87
N LEU A 7 -16.62 -40.43 8.81
CA LEU A 7 -16.58 -38.97 8.87
C LEU A 7 -15.36 -38.55 9.67
N THR A 8 -14.18 -38.55 9.05
CA THR A 8 -13.05 -37.78 9.59
C THR A 8 -13.26 -36.32 9.18
N PRO A 9 -13.45 -35.37 10.12
CA PRO A 9 -13.43 -33.96 9.78
C PRO A 9 -12.02 -33.63 9.27
N ARG A 10 -11.88 -33.32 7.98
CA ARG A 10 -10.65 -32.70 7.48
C ARG A 10 -10.57 -31.32 8.09
N GLU A 11 -9.69 -31.15 9.06
CA GLU A 11 -9.24 -29.83 9.51
C GLU A 11 -8.84 -29.05 8.25
N PRO A 12 -9.45 -27.88 7.96
CA PRO A 12 -8.95 -27.06 6.87
C PRO A 12 -7.57 -26.62 7.32
N VAL A 13 -6.54 -27.16 6.70
CA VAL A 13 -5.19 -26.62 6.78
C VAL A 13 -5.37 -25.15 6.43
N GLY A 14 -5.31 -24.29 7.45
CA GLY A 14 -5.43 -22.87 7.27
C GLY A 14 -4.25 -22.45 6.42
N ASP A 15 -4.49 -22.37 5.11
CA ASP A 15 -3.58 -21.73 4.18
C ASP A 15 -3.22 -20.38 4.82
N ALA A 16 -1.95 -20.22 5.17
CA ALA A 16 -1.40 -18.94 5.58
C ALA A 16 -1.93 -17.88 4.59
N PRO A 17 -2.34 -16.68 5.06
CA PRO A 17 -3.15 -15.78 4.26
C PRO A 17 -2.48 -15.59 2.90
N ALA A 18 -3.19 -16.02 1.84
CA ALA A 18 -2.73 -15.87 0.48
C ALA A 18 -2.29 -14.42 0.31
N HIS A 19 -1.05 -14.20 -0.14
CA HIS A 19 -0.60 -12.90 -0.60
C HIS A 19 -1.71 -12.35 -1.51
N ARG A 20 -2.30 -11.21 -1.14
CA ARG A 20 -3.45 -10.61 -1.82
C ARG A 20 -2.95 -9.54 -2.80
N PRO A 21 -2.56 -9.90 -4.02
CA PRO A 21 -2.05 -8.96 -5.02
C PRO A 21 -3.07 -7.86 -5.35
N GLU A 22 -4.36 -8.11 -5.15
CA GLU A 22 -5.41 -7.09 -5.28
C GLU A 22 -5.24 -5.85 -4.37
N LEU A 23 -4.42 -5.90 -3.32
CA LEU A 23 -4.09 -4.73 -2.48
C LEU A 23 -2.82 -4.00 -2.94
N ASP A 24 -1.98 -4.61 -3.78
CA ASP A 24 -0.71 -4.04 -4.27
C ASP A 24 -0.84 -3.30 -5.61
N ASP A 25 -2.03 -3.32 -6.24
CA ASP A 25 -2.22 -2.99 -7.66
C ASP A 25 -3.16 -1.79 -7.94
N ALA A 26 -3.41 -0.90 -6.96
CA ALA A 26 -4.10 0.35 -7.31
C ALA A 26 -3.16 1.17 -8.21
N PRO A 27 -3.50 1.41 -9.49
CA PRO A 27 -2.59 2.02 -10.45
C PRO A 27 -2.21 3.39 -9.90
N PRO A 28 -0.93 3.62 -9.59
CA PRO A 28 -0.51 4.92 -9.09
C PRO A 28 -0.93 5.92 -10.16
N LEU A 29 -1.57 7.04 -9.80
CA LEU A 29 -2.00 8.08 -10.75
C LEU A 29 -0.85 8.54 -11.68
N LEU A 30 0.41 8.30 -11.26
CA LEU A 30 1.65 8.57 -11.97
C LEU A 30 2.44 7.31 -12.38
N GLY A 31 1.78 6.17 -12.51
CA GLY A 31 2.34 4.87 -12.95
C GLY A 31 3.16 4.12 -11.91
N SER A 32 3.85 4.80 -10.99
CA SER A 32 4.61 4.19 -9.89
C SER A 32 4.48 4.97 -8.58
N TRP A 33 4.44 4.27 -7.45
CA TRP A 33 4.51 4.87 -6.10
C TRP A 33 5.76 5.74 -5.91
N ARG A 34 6.88 5.34 -6.54
CA ARG A 34 8.10 6.15 -6.55
C ARG A 34 7.86 7.56 -7.09
N ASN A 35 7.06 7.69 -8.15
CA ASN A 35 6.79 8.98 -8.77
C ASN A 35 5.93 9.86 -7.86
N ILE A 36 4.98 9.26 -7.14
CA ILE A 36 4.19 9.96 -6.13
C ILE A 36 5.11 10.45 -5.00
N TYR A 37 6.02 9.62 -4.50
CA TYR A 37 6.97 10.05 -3.46
C TYR A 37 7.88 11.19 -3.95
N LEU A 38 8.36 11.12 -5.19
CA LEU A 38 9.16 12.19 -5.79
C LEU A 38 8.35 13.48 -5.95
N LEU A 39 7.08 13.39 -6.36
CA LEU A 39 6.20 14.55 -6.48
C LEU A 39 5.96 15.21 -5.11
N VAL A 40 5.61 14.41 -4.11
CA VAL A 40 5.35 14.89 -2.74
C VAL A 40 6.60 15.54 -2.17
N LEU A 41 7.75 14.88 -2.30
CA LEU A 41 9.03 15.41 -1.84
C LEU A 41 9.41 16.71 -2.57
N GLY A 42 9.23 16.76 -3.89
CA GLY A 42 9.49 17.96 -4.69
C GLY A 42 8.60 19.13 -4.29
N THR A 43 7.31 18.87 -4.07
CA THR A 43 6.34 19.86 -3.61
C THR A 43 6.70 20.40 -2.23
N PHE A 44 7.11 19.51 -1.32
CA PHE A 44 7.57 19.91 0.00
C PHE A 44 8.80 20.83 -0.07
N VAL A 45 9.84 20.46 -0.83
CA VAL A 45 11.04 21.30 -1.00
C VAL A 45 10.69 22.65 -1.64
N LEU A 46 9.78 22.66 -2.63
CA LEU A 46 9.28 23.89 -3.24
C LEU A 46 8.62 24.81 -2.22
N PHE A 47 7.77 24.28 -1.34
CA PHE A 47 7.15 25.07 -0.28
C PHE A 47 8.19 25.63 0.69
N VAL A 48 9.14 24.80 1.15
CA VAL A 48 10.21 25.27 2.03
C VAL A 48 10.99 26.42 1.39
N ALA A 49 11.39 26.28 0.12
CA ALA A 49 12.09 27.34 -0.60
C ALA A 49 11.23 28.61 -0.77
N THR A 50 9.94 28.44 -1.07
CA THR A 50 9.01 29.57 -1.22
C THR A 50 8.86 30.33 0.09
N PHE A 51 8.60 29.62 1.20
CA PHE A 51 8.46 30.24 2.51
C PHE A 51 9.78 30.83 3.01
N TRP A 52 10.92 30.22 2.69
CA TRP A 52 12.24 30.80 2.96
C TRP A 52 12.38 32.17 2.29
N VAL A 53 12.14 32.24 0.98
CA VAL A 53 12.24 33.49 0.22
C VAL A 53 11.25 34.54 0.75
N LEU A 54 10.02 34.15 1.05
CA LEU A 54 9.04 35.06 1.64
C LEU A 54 9.52 35.57 3.01
N THR A 55 10.07 34.70 3.85
CA THR A 55 10.62 35.12 5.15
C THR A 55 11.76 36.10 4.95
N GLU A 56 12.69 35.84 4.03
CA GLU A 56 13.83 36.71 3.75
C GLU A 56 13.41 38.08 3.19
N VAL A 57 12.33 38.15 2.41
CA VAL A 57 11.84 39.40 1.82
C VAL A 57 11.04 40.26 2.81
N TYR A 58 10.34 39.63 3.76
CA TYR A 58 9.36 40.30 4.61
C TYR A 58 9.70 40.34 6.12
N ALA A 59 10.73 39.62 6.58
CA ALA A 59 11.24 39.71 7.95
C ALA A 59 12.34 40.78 8.08
#